data_AF-A0A7G6YBJ7-F1
#
_entry.id   AF-A0A7G6YBJ7-F1
#
_cell.length_a   1.000
_cell.length_b   1.000
_cell.length_c   1.000
_cell.angle_alpha   90.00
_cell.angle_beta   90.00
_cell.angle_gamma   90.00
#
_symmetry.space_group_name_H-M   'P 1'
#
loop_
_entity.id
_entity.type
_entity.pdbx_description
1 polymer ?
#
loop_
_entity_poly.entity_id
_entity_poly.type
_entity_poly.pdbx_seq_one_letter_code
_entity_poly.pdbx_strand_id
1 'polypeptide(L)'
;MRTRGPSRSYEPTTSAKTGGGQLRLPSVLVSPRSRGGRELHDTGEISDSALWLEASTGTERSFAILFDRYRRRIFRKAYAHVRNVADAEDVVALVFLEAWRNRAKVRIVDGSLLPWLLSVTNFVLMNQARTKRRHGRLIAALPAPGQEPDHADDVLEQLDRDAQLVAVRAAMAHLSAQEQSILDLCLIEELPIATVAAALDIPIGTVKSKLHRAREKVRKRLTSHGAMPDLTAQLDGVQS
;
A
#
# COMPACT_ATOMS: atom_id res chain seq x y z
N MET A 1 32.20 67.61 -15.01
CA MET A 1 30.81 68.04 -15.21
C MET A 1 29.92 66.80 -15.12
N ARG A 2 29.18 66.62 -14.00
CA ARG A 2 28.03 65.71 -13.71
C ARG A 2 28.22 64.19 -14.01
N THR A 3 27.83 63.19 -13.22
CA THR A 3 26.95 63.02 -12.04
C THR A 3 27.11 61.58 -11.51
N ARG A 4 26.81 61.38 -10.21
CA ARG A 4 26.65 60.10 -9.49
C ARG A 4 25.76 59.08 -10.22
N GLY A 5 26.10 57.80 -10.10
CA GLY A 5 25.23 56.63 -10.33
C GLY A 5 25.40 55.62 -9.17
N PRO A 6 24.38 54.84 -8.80
CA PRO A 6 24.10 54.51 -7.39
C PRO A 6 24.71 53.19 -6.88
N SER A 7 24.94 53.18 -5.56
CA SER A 7 25.20 52.01 -4.71
C SER A 7 24.12 50.95 -4.89
N ARG A 8 24.52 49.71 -5.18
CA ARG A 8 23.64 48.55 -5.23
C ARG A 8 24.02 47.59 -4.11
N SER A 9 23.26 47.67 -3.02
CA SER A 9 23.26 46.71 -1.92
C SER A 9 22.93 45.32 -2.45
N TYR A 10 23.74 44.33 -2.08
CA TYR A 10 23.48 42.92 -2.37
C TYR A 10 22.95 42.27 -1.09
N GLU A 11 21.64 42.12 -0.99
CA GLU A 11 21.00 41.19 -0.04
C GLU A 11 20.81 39.84 -0.74
N PRO A 12 21.27 38.72 -0.16
CA PRO A 12 20.91 37.40 -0.66
C PRO A 12 19.50 37.02 -0.17
N THR A 13 18.56 36.99 -1.10
CA THR A 13 17.21 36.44 -0.91
C THR A 13 17.27 34.92 -0.80
N THR A 14 17.09 34.39 0.42
CA THR A 14 16.85 32.96 0.62
C THR A 14 15.40 32.65 0.28
N SER A 15 15.17 32.15 -0.94
CA SER A 15 13.94 31.49 -1.35
C SER A 15 14.15 29.99 -1.28
N ALA A 16 13.68 29.35 -0.21
CA ALA A 16 13.60 27.90 -0.09
C ALA A 16 12.15 27.50 0.22
N LYS A 17 11.34 27.44 -0.83
CA LYS A 17 9.98 26.89 -0.80
C LYS A 17 10.09 25.36 -0.70
N THR A 18 10.17 24.83 0.52
CA THR A 18 10.04 23.39 0.77
C THR A 18 8.56 23.02 0.71
N GLY A 19 8.14 22.50 -0.45
CA GLY A 19 6.83 21.89 -0.63
C GLY A 19 6.77 20.50 0.02
N GLY A 20 6.57 20.45 1.34
CA GLY A 20 6.19 19.24 2.05
C GLY A 20 4.74 18.87 1.73
N GLY A 21 4.55 18.00 0.72
CA GLY A 21 3.25 17.41 0.39
C GLY A 21 2.78 16.49 1.50
N GLN A 22 2.15 17.05 2.52
CA GLN A 22 1.57 16.35 3.65
C GLN A 22 0.33 15.58 3.16
N LEU A 23 0.42 14.25 3.12
CA LEU A 23 -0.70 13.37 2.84
C LEU A 23 -1.75 13.55 3.96
N ARG A 24 -2.82 14.29 3.65
CA ARG A 24 -3.98 14.47 4.53
C ARG A 24 -4.83 13.19 4.51
N LEU A 25 -4.86 12.47 5.63
CA LEU A 25 -5.90 11.50 5.94
C LEU A 25 -7.03 12.22 6.71
N PRO A 26 -8.33 11.91 6.45
CA PRO A 26 -9.45 12.58 7.11
C PRO A 26 -9.58 12.14 8.58
N SER A 27 -9.58 13.11 9.49
CA SER A 27 -9.89 12.90 10.91
C SER A 27 -11.40 12.95 11.12
N VAL A 28 -12.03 11.84 11.53
CA VAL A 28 -13.36 11.88 12.15
C VAL A 28 -13.40 10.96 13.36
N LEU A 29 -13.74 11.54 14.52
CA LEU A 29 -14.02 10.86 15.77
C LEU A 29 -15.23 9.94 15.63
N VAL A 30 -15.11 8.66 16.03
CA VAL A 30 -16.23 7.87 16.56
C VAL A 30 -15.71 6.92 17.64
N SER A 31 -16.30 7.02 18.83
CA SER A 31 -16.05 6.18 20.01
C SER A 31 -16.44 4.71 19.81
N PRO A 32 -15.79 3.75 20.50
CA PRO A 32 -16.11 2.34 20.36
C PRO A 32 -17.28 1.95 21.28
N ARG A 33 -18.29 1.27 20.71
CA ARG A 33 -19.19 0.40 21.47
C ARG A 33 -18.77 -1.04 21.22
N SER A 34 -18.22 -1.65 22.26
CA SER A 34 -17.86 -3.06 22.32
C SER A 34 -19.12 -3.94 22.35
N ARG A 35 -19.19 -4.92 21.45
CA ARG A 35 -19.93 -6.18 21.66
C ARG A 35 -19.13 -7.31 21.00
N GLY A 36 -18.72 -8.24 21.85
CA GLY A 36 -17.75 -9.27 21.53
C GLY A 36 -18.28 -10.46 20.74
N GLY A 37 -17.32 -11.31 20.38
CA GLY A 37 -17.54 -12.63 19.83
C GLY A 37 -16.22 -13.27 19.38
N ARG A 38 -15.75 -14.21 20.20
CA ARG A 38 -14.76 -15.29 19.94
C ARG A 38 -13.24 -14.96 19.89
N GLU A 39 -12.60 -15.40 20.98
CA GLU A 39 -11.29 -16.08 21.16
C GLU A 39 -10.33 -16.23 19.97
N LEU A 40 -9.02 -16.09 20.22
CA LEU A 40 -8.00 -17.16 20.07
C LEU A 40 -6.56 -16.63 20.34
N HIS A 41 -5.79 -17.44 21.08
CA HIS A 41 -4.34 -17.36 21.42
C HIS A 41 -3.89 -16.41 22.55
N ASP A 42 -4.24 -16.80 23.77
CA ASP A 42 -3.40 -16.58 24.97
C ASP A 42 -2.31 -17.66 25.00
N THR A 43 -1.08 -17.31 24.62
CA THR A 43 0.09 -18.16 24.76
C THR A 43 1.22 -17.33 25.37
N GLY A 44 0.98 -16.63 26.48
CA GLY A 44 2.02 -15.88 27.21
C GLY A 44 2.76 -14.78 26.41
N GLU A 45 2.46 -14.61 25.12
CA GLU A 45 2.93 -13.53 24.28
C GLU A 45 2.14 -12.27 24.61
N ILE A 46 2.85 -11.18 24.89
CA ILE A 46 2.25 -9.88 25.11
C ILE A 46 1.44 -9.51 23.86
N SER A 47 0.16 -9.17 24.06
CA SER A 47 -0.76 -8.81 22.99
C SER A 47 -0.26 -7.58 22.22
N ASP A 48 -0.58 -7.50 20.92
CA ASP A 48 -0.21 -6.32 20.12
C ASP A 48 -0.78 -5.04 20.71
N SER A 49 -2.00 -5.08 21.24
CA SER A 49 -2.63 -3.93 21.88
C SER A 49 -1.79 -3.37 23.02
N ALA A 50 -1.25 -4.25 23.88
CA ALA A 50 -0.41 -3.84 25.00
C ALA A 50 0.96 -3.32 24.53
N LEU A 51 1.61 -4.06 23.63
CA LEU A 51 2.89 -3.64 23.05
C LEU A 51 2.77 -2.31 22.30
N TRP A 52 1.66 -2.09 21.58
CA TRP A 52 1.42 -0.88 20.81
C TRP A 52 1.16 0.32 21.72
N LEU A 53 0.38 0.14 22.78
CA LEU A 53 0.14 1.19 23.77
C LEU A 53 1.46 1.67 24.38
N GLU A 54 2.32 0.75 24.78
CA GLU A 54 3.64 1.06 25.33
C GLU A 54 4.60 1.66 24.29
N ALA A 55 4.59 1.14 23.06
CA ALA A 55 5.37 1.72 21.96
C ALA A 55 4.92 3.16 21.64
N SER A 56 3.62 3.44 21.74
CA SER A 56 3.05 4.76 21.43
C SER A 56 3.50 5.85 22.40
N THR A 57 3.78 5.49 23.66
CA THR A 57 4.26 6.37 24.72
C THR A 57 5.79 6.57 24.71
N GLY A 58 6.51 5.90 23.80
CA GLY A 58 7.93 6.13 23.53
C GLY A 58 8.87 4.98 23.88
N THR A 59 8.36 3.82 24.30
CA THR A 59 9.23 2.66 24.58
C THR A 59 9.67 1.98 23.30
N GLU A 60 10.95 2.15 22.93
CA GLU A 60 11.56 1.55 21.73
C GLU A 60 11.50 0.01 21.75
N ARG A 61 11.63 -0.61 22.93
CA ARG A 61 11.64 -2.08 23.08
C ARG A 61 10.33 -2.73 22.61
N SER A 62 9.18 -2.17 22.96
CA SER A 62 7.87 -2.73 22.60
C SER A 62 7.61 -2.61 21.11
N PHE A 63 8.09 -1.52 20.50
CA PHE A 63 8.09 -1.36 19.06
C PHE A 63 9.00 -2.38 18.35
N ALA A 64 10.19 -2.66 18.89
CA ALA A 64 11.10 -3.66 18.34
C ALA A 64 10.48 -5.08 18.35
N ILE A 65 9.75 -5.44 19.41
CA ILE A 65 9.04 -6.73 19.47
C ILE A 65 8.00 -6.82 18.35
N LEU A 66 7.21 -5.76 18.15
CA LEU A 66 6.23 -5.70 17.06
C LEU A 66 6.88 -5.72 15.68
N PHE A 67 8.04 -5.06 15.54
CA PHE A 67 8.85 -5.12 14.32
C PHE A 67 9.25 -6.56 14.00
N ASP A 68 9.87 -7.27 14.95
CA ASP A 68 10.32 -8.65 14.75
C ASP A 68 9.16 -9.60 14.47
N ARG A 69 8.02 -9.40 15.14
CA ARG A 69 6.79 -10.16 14.93
C ARG A 69 6.29 -10.04 13.48
N TYR A 70 6.28 -8.82 12.91
CA TYR A 70 5.62 -8.56 11.63
C TYR A 70 6.54 -8.37 10.42
N ARG A 71 7.84 -8.11 10.60
CA ARG A 71 8.77 -7.82 9.48
C ARG A 71 8.74 -8.89 8.40
N ARG A 72 8.69 -10.16 8.78
CA ARG A 72 8.71 -11.29 7.82
C ARG A 72 7.43 -11.34 7.00
N ARG A 73 6.27 -11.05 7.59
CA ARG A 73 4.98 -11.06 6.88
C ARG A 73 4.90 -9.91 5.89
N ILE A 74 5.33 -8.72 6.30
CA ILE A 74 5.39 -7.53 5.44
C ILE A 74 6.40 -7.74 4.31
N PHE A 75 7.60 -8.25 4.62
CA PHE A 75 8.62 -8.54 3.63
C PHE A 75 8.11 -9.51 2.55
N ARG A 76 7.48 -10.64 2.95
CA ARG A 76 6.93 -11.61 2.00
C ARG A 76 5.91 -10.97 1.05
N LYS A 77 5.01 -10.13 1.58
CA LYS A 77 4.02 -9.40 0.78
C LYS A 77 4.69 -8.42 -0.17
N ALA A 78 5.62 -7.61 0.33
CA ALA A 78 6.36 -6.65 -0.49
C ALA A 78 7.13 -7.33 -1.61
N TYR A 79 7.88 -8.40 -1.28
CA TYR A 79 8.66 -9.18 -2.23
C TYR A 79 7.79 -9.84 -3.31
N ALA A 80 6.61 -10.35 -2.96
CA ALA A 80 5.66 -10.89 -3.93
C ALA A 80 5.24 -9.84 -4.98
N HIS A 81 5.24 -8.56 -4.62
CA HIS A 81 4.88 -7.45 -5.50
C HIS A 81 6.07 -6.90 -6.31
N VAL A 82 7.22 -6.66 -5.66
CA VAL A 82 8.36 -5.97 -6.30
C VAL A 82 9.42 -6.91 -6.88
N ARG A 83 9.47 -8.17 -6.43
CA ARG A 83 10.44 -9.21 -6.88
C ARG A 83 11.91 -8.78 -6.82
N ASN A 84 12.24 -7.89 -5.88
CA ASN A 84 13.58 -7.40 -5.60
C ASN A 84 13.74 -7.32 -4.07
N VAL A 85 14.87 -7.82 -3.55
CA VAL A 85 15.11 -7.89 -2.10
C VAL A 85 15.26 -6.49 -1.50
N ALA A 86 16.11 -5.64 -2.07
CA ALA A 86 16.35 -4.30 -1.56
C ALA A 86 15.08 -3.43 -1.57
N ASP A 87 14.33 -3.43 -2.68
CA ASP A 87 13.03 -2.74 -2.75
C ASP A 87 12.05 -3.25 -1.68
N ALA A 88 12.04 -4.56 -1.40
CA ALA A 88 11.16 -5.14 -0.39
C ALA A 88 11.57 -4.75 1.03
N GLU A 89 12.88 -4.69 1.33
CA GLU A 89 13.40 -4.19 2.59
C GLU A 89 13.08 -2.70 2.79
N ASP A 90 13.18 -1.89 1.74
CA ASP A 90 12.79 -0.48 1.78
C ASP A 90 11.29 -0.33 2.09
N VAL A 91 10.43 -1.16 1.51
CA VAL A 91 9.00 -1.18 1.84
C VAL A 91 8.79 -1.50 3.32
N VAL A 92 9.48 -2.52 3.87
CA VAL A 92 9.39 -2.86 5.29
C VAL A 92 9.80 -1.65 6.15
N ALA A 93 10.94 -1.04 5.86
CA ALA A 93 11.44 0.11 6.59
C ALA A 93 10.42 1.28 6.55
N LEU A 94 9.88 1.60 5.39
CA LEU A 94 8.88 2.66 5.22
C LEU A 94 7.57 2.38 5.97
N VAL A 95 7.10 1.13 5.97
CA VAL A 95 5.87 0.75 6.69
C VAL A 95 6.04 0.95 8.19
N PHE A 96 7.13 0.47 8.78
CA PHE A 96 7.38 0.65 10.21
C PHE A 96 7.71 2.10 10.56
N LEU A 97 8.39 2.84 9.69
CA LEU A 97 8.59 4.27 9.87
C LEU A 97 7.24 5.01 9.92
N GLU A 98 6.31 4.68 9.03
CA GLU A 98 4.97 5.27 9.02
C GLU A 98 4.18 4.89 10.28
N ALA A 99 4.34 3.65 10.75
CA ALA A 99 3.78 3.16 12.01
C ALA A 99 4.26 4.00 13.19
N TRP A 100 5.57 4.26 13.28
CA TRP A 100 6.16 5.06 14.34
C TRP A 100 5.74 6.54 14.28
N ARG A 101 5.75 7.14 13.08
CA ARG A 101 5.39 8.54 12.86
C ARG A 101 3.92 8.82 13.17
N ASN A 102 3.03 7.88 12.85
CA ASN A 102 1.60 8.01 13.08
C ASN A 102 1.09 7.19 14.27
N ARG A 103 1.98 6.83 15.22
CA ARG A 103 1.63 5.88 16.29
C ARG A 103 0.38 6.23 17.10
N ALA A 104 0.09 7.52 17.25
CA ALA A 104 -1.11 8.03 17.92
C ALA A 104 -2.43 7.81 17.15
N LYS A 105 -2.36 7.51 15.84
CA LYS A 105 -3.52 7.31 14.95
C LYS A 105 -3.73 5.86 14.52
N VAL A 106 -2.74 5.00 14.78
CA VAL A 106 -2.82 3.59 14.42
C VAL A 106 -3.93 2.93 15.24
N ARG A 107 -4.75 2.14 14.56
CA ARG A 107 -5.85 1.40 15.16
C ARG A 107 -5.50 -0.07 15.19
N ILE A 108 -5.49 -0.63 16.38
CA ILE A 108 -5.44 -2.07 16.58
C ILE A 108 -6.85 -2.61 16.32
N VAL A 109 -6.93 -3.65 15.49
CA VAL A 109 -8.20 -4.23 15.06
C VAL A 109 -8.20 -5.69 15.45
N ASP A 110 -9.23 -6.12 16.17
CA ASP A 110 -9.36 -7.50 16.69
C ASP A 110 -8.12 -7.96 17.47
N GLY A 111 -7.48 -7.03 18.19
CA GLY A 111 -6.27 -7.29 18.98
C GLY A 111 -4.98 -7.42 18.17
N SER A 112 -5.00 -7.17 16.85
CA SER A 112 -3.84 -7.24 15.97
C SER A 112 -3.52 -5.91 15.28
N LEU A 113 -2.21 -5.63 15.17
CA LEU A 113 -1.65 -4.53 14.39
C LEU A 113 -1.56 -4.86 12.88
N LEU A 114 -1.60 -6.15 12.54
CA LEU A 114 -1.36 -6.66 11.19
C LEU A 114 -2.28 -6.02 10.12
N PRO A 115 -3.61 -5.88 10.33
CA PRO A 115 -4.49 -5.29 9.31
C PRO A 115 -4.07 -3.87 8.90
N TRP A 116 -3.63 -3.07 9.87
CA TRP A 116 -3.14 -1.72 9.62
C TRP A 116 -1.80 -1.75 8.87
N LEU A 117 -0.86 -2.60 9.28
CA LEU A 117 0.43 -2.75 8.60
C LEU A 117 0.29 -3.20 7.14
N LEU A 118 -0.61 -4.15 6.87
CA LEU A 118 -0.91 -4.60 5.51
C LEU A 118 -1.52 -3.47 4.66
N SER A 119 -2.41 -2.67 5.25
CA SER A 119 -3.00 -1.51 4.61
C SER A 119 -1.95 -0.47 4.20
N VAL A 120 -1.00 -0.18 5.09
CA VAL A 120 0.11 0.74 4.80
C VAL A 120 1.07 0.14 3.78
N THR A 121 1.34 -1.16 3.86
CA THR A 121 2.17 -1.88 2.86
C THR A 121 1.61 -1.69 1.46
N ASN A 122 0.30 -1.87 1.28
CA ASN A 122 -0.37 -1.61 0.00
C ASN A 122 -0.18 -0.16 -0.46
N PHE A 123 -0.42 0.81 0.43
CA PHE A 123 -0.23 2.21 0.09
C PHE A 123 1.20 2.51 -0.39
N VAL A 124 2.22 2.02 0.32
CA VAL A 124 3.64 2.19 -0.01
C VAL A 124 3.95 1.57 -1.37
N LEU A 125 3.56 0.31 -1.60
CA LEU A 125 3.79 -0.39 -2.87
C LEU A 125 3.16 0.34 -4.05
N MET A 126 1.93 0.80 -3.89
CA MET A 126 1.21 1.54 -4.93
C MET A 126 1.87 2.89 -5.24
N ASN A 127 2.36 3.58 -4.22
CA ASN A 127 3.05 4.86 -4.41
C ASN A 127 4.41 4.67 -5.11
N GLN A 128 5.17 3.64 -4.73
CA GLN A 128 6.42 3.28 -5.40
C GLN A 128 6.19 2.90 -6.87
N ALA A 129 5.17 2.07 -7.16
CA ALA A 129 4.83 1.68 -8.52
C ALA A 129 4.45 2.89 -9.40
N ARG A 130 3.69 3.85 -8.86
CA ARG A 130 3.36 5.12 -9.54
C ARG A 130 4.61 5.95 -9.84
N THR A 131 5.51 6.03 -8.87
CA THR A 131 6.77 6.78 -8.98
C THR A 131 7.69 6.15 -10.03
N LYS A 132 7.88 4.82 -10.00
CA LYS A 132 8.67 4.09 -11.01
C LYS A 132 8.10 4.27 -12.42
N ARG A 133 6.76 4.17 -12.60
CA ARG A 133 6.11 4.43 -13.91
C ARG A 133 6.33 5.85 -14.42
N ARG A 134 6.25 6.86 -13.53
CA ARG A 134 6.48 8.27 -13.90
C ARG A 134 7.93 8.48 -14.33
N HIS A 135 8.90 7.96 -13.58
CA HIS A 135 10.32 8.05 -13.94
C HIS A 135 10.63 7.31 -15.24
N GLY A 136 10.09 6.10 -15.43
CA GLY A 136 10.26 5.34 -16.68
C GLY A 136 9.74 6.10 -17.91
N ARG A 137 8.59 6.79 -17.80
CA ARG A 137 8.08 7.64 -18.89
C ARG A 137 8.98 8.85 -19.18
N LEU A 138 9.59 9.44 -18.15
CA LEU A 138 10.54 10.54 -18.33
C LEU A 138 11.82 10.06 -19.00
N ILE A 139 12.34 8.90 -18.61
CA ILE A 139 13.54 8.30 -19.22
C ILE A 139 13.26 7.87 -20.67
N ALA A 140 12.11 7.25 -20.94
CA ALA A 140 11.71 6.86 -22.30
C ALA A 140 11.44 8.06 -23.23
N ALA A 141 11.25 9.26 -22.67
CA ALA A 141 11.14 10.50 -23.44
C ALA A 141 12.51 11.10 -23.81
N LEU A 142 13.62 10.52 -23.33
CA LEU A 142 14.99 10.86 -23.75
C LEU A 142 15.38 10.01 -24.98
N PRO A 143 16.14 10.54 -25.95
CA PRO A 143 16.66 9.75 -27.08
C PRO A 143 17.53 8.58 -26.57
N ALA A 144 17.19 7.35 -26.95
CA ALA A 144 17.88 6.14 -26.48
C ALA A 144 19.20 5.90 -27.25
N PRO A 145 20.31 5.50 -26.58
CA PRO A 145 21.36 4.72 -27.22
C PRO A 145 20.89 3.27 -27.40
N GLY A 146 21.16 2.70 -28.57
CA GLY A 146 20.64 1.40 -29.01
C GLY A 146 20.98 0.23 -28.08
N GLN A 147 19.98 -0.61 -27.83
CA GLN A 147 20.12 -1.92 -27.19
C GLN A 147 19.20 -2.91 -27.92
N GLU A 148 19.81 -4.01 -28.39
CA GLU A 148 19.17 -5.18 -29.00
C GLU A 148 18.42 -6.01 -27.94
N PRO A 149 17.34 -6.73 -28.30
CA PRO A 149 16.73 -7.73 -27.43
C PRO A 149 17.38 -9.11 -27.60
N ASP A 150 17.90 -9.65 -26.50
CA ASP A 150 18.42 -11.02 -26.37
C ASP A 150 17.30 -11.99 -25.89
N HIS A 151 17.57 -13.29 -26.09
CA HIS A 151 16.74 -14.36 -26.62
C HIS A 151 15.60 -14.96 -25.78
N ALA A 152 14.77 -15.69 -26.54
CA ALA A 152 13.69 -16.59 -26.14
C ALA A 152 14.19 -17.91 -25.52
N ASP A 153 13.42 -18.47 -24.58
CA ASP A 153 12.76 -19.80 -24.71
C ASP A 153 12.28 -20.33 -23.34
N ASP A 154 10.96 -20.20 -23.08
CA ASP A 154 10.10 -21.29 -22.59
C ASP A 154 8.61 -20.88 -22.78
N VAL A 155 8.04 -21.12 -23.97
CA VAL A 155 7.19 -20.12 -24.65
C VAL A 155 5.68 -20.43 -24.71
N LEU A 156 5.11 -21.47 -24.11
CA LEU A 156 3.64 -21.68 -24.25
C LEU A 156 2.87 -21.62 -22.94
N GLU A 157 3.21 -22.42 -21.93
CA GLU A 157 2.53 -22.30 -20.63
C GLU A 157 2.97 -21.08 -19.81
N GLN A 158 4.23 -20.69 -19.92
CA GLN A 158 4.75 -19.48 -19.28
C GLN A 158 4.14 -18.24 -19.94
N LEU A 159 4.00 -18.23 -21.27
CA LEU A 159 3.34 -17.15 -22.00
C LEU A 159 1.86 -17.01 -21.66
N ASP A 160 1.12 -18.10 -21.48
CA ASP A 160 -0.29 -18.02 -21.08
C ASP A 160 -0.45 -17.53 -19.63
N ARG A 161 0.40 -18.00 -18.71
CA ARG A 161 0.45 -17.46 -17.34
C ARG A 161 0.86 -16.00 -17.32
N ASP A 162 1.82 -15.60 -18.15
CA ASP A 162 2.27 -14.22 -18.27
C ASP A 162 1.20 -13.34 -18.92
N ALA A 163 0.46 -13.83 -19.92
CA ALA A 163 -0.65 -13.12 -20.55
C ALA A 163 -1.81 -12.91 -19.56
N GLN A 164 -2.16 -13.93 -18.76
CA GLN A 164 -3.14 -13.81 -17.69
C GLN A 164 -2.69 -12.82 -16.61
N LEU A 165 -1.43 -12.91 -16.15
CA LEU A 165 -0.87 -11.97 -15.19
C LEU A 165 -0.82 -10.55 -15.74
N VAL A 166 -0.52 -10.37 -17.02
CA VAL A 166 -0.55 -9.08 -17.72
C VAL A 166 -1.99 -8.53 -17.76
N ALA A 167 -2.97 -9.36 -18.11
CA ALA A 167 -4.38 -8.97 -18.13
C ALA A 167 -4.89 -8.57 -16.73
N VAL A 168 -4.54 -9.33 -15.69
CA VAL A 168 -4.86 -9.00 -14.29
C VAL A 168 -4.18 -7.70 -13.88
N ARG A 169 -2.89 -7.52 -14.16
CA ARG A 169 -2.15 -6.28 -13.86
C ARG A 169 -2.76 -5.07 -14.57
N ALA A 170 -3.18 -5.23 -15.82
CA ALA A 170 -3.85 -4.18 -16.60
C ALA A 170 -5.22 -3.84 -16.01
N ALA A 171 -6.02 -4.84 -15.64
CA ALA A 171 -7.31 -4.65 -14.97
C ALA A 171 -7.13 -3.91 -13.63
N MET A 172 -6.17 -4.33 -12.82
CA MET A 172 -5.82 -3.69 -11.54
C MET A 172 -5.35 -2.24 -11.73
N ALA A 173 -4.62 -1.93 -12.81
CA ALA A 173 -4.15 -0.58 -13.07
C ALA A 173 -5.27 0.45 -13.31
N HIS A 174 -6.49 0.01 -13.65
CA HIS A 174 -7.66 0.88 -13.80
C HIS A 174 -8.39 1.17 -12.48
N LEU A 175 -8.04 0.48 -11.40
CA LEU A 175 -8.57 0.74 -10.08
C LEU A 175 -7.83 1.89 -9.42
N SER A 176 -8.54 2.71 -8.65
CA SER A 176 -7.93 3.70 -7.75
C SER A 176 -7.08 2.99 -6.68
N ALA A 177 -6.19 3.74 -6.02
CA ALA A 177 -5.34 3.14 -4.99
C ALA A 177 -6.12 2.50 -3.85
N GLN A 178 -7.19 3.17 -3.44
CA GLN A 178 -8.05 2.68 -2.40
C GLN A 178 -8.84 1.43 -2.83
N GLU A 179 -9.28 1.36 -4.09
CA GLU A 179 -9.96 0.17 -4.62
C GLU A 179 -9.03 -1.05 -4.69
N GLN A 180 -7.78 -0.88 -5.13
CA GLN A 180 -6.80 -1.98 -5.16
C GLN A 180 -6.48 -2.46 -3.74
N SER A 181 -6.29 -1.54 -2.79
CA SER A 181 -6.01 -1.90 -1.40
C SER A 181 -7.16 -2.67 -0.76
N ILE A 182 -8.41 -2.21 -0.95
CA ILE A 182 -9.60 -2.92 -0.43
C ILE A 182 -9.71 -4.32 -1.06
N LEU A 183 -9.51 -4.44 -2.38
CA LEU A 183 -9.59 -5.72 -3.06
C LEU A 183 -8.53 -6.70 -2.55
N ASP A 184 -7.29 -6.24 -2.40
CA ASP A 184 -6.19 -7.05 -1.89
C ASP A 184 -6.42 -7.47 -0.43
N LEU A 185 -6.82 -6.54 0.45
CA LEU A 185 -7.07 -6.86 1.86
C LEU A 185 -8.23 -7.84 2.05
N CYS A 186 -9.29 -7.75 1.24
CA CYS A 186 -10.44 -8.66 1.37
C CYS A 186 -10.25 -9.99 0.65
N LEU A 187 -9.52 -10.05 -0.47
CA LEU A 187 -9.45 -11.26 -1.31
C LEU A 187 -8.13 -12.01 -1.20
N ILE A 188 -7.03 -11.32 -0.94
CA ILE A 188 -5.70 -11.94 -0.84
C ILE A 188 -5.32 -12.14 0.63
N GLU A 189 -5.59 -11.13 1.44
CA GLU A 189 -5.36 -11.21 2.89
C GLU A 189 -6.58 -11.76 3.64
N GLU A 190 -7.69 -12.02 2.93
CA GLU A 190 -8.93 -12.61 3.46
C GLU A 190 -9.47 -11.92 4.72
N LEU A 191 -9.19 -10.62 4.89
CA LEU A 191 -9.61 -9.88 6.07
C LEU A 191 -11.11 -9.59 6.02
N PRO A 192 -11.82 -9.71 7.17
CA PRO A 192 -13.22 -9.35 7.25
C PRO A 192 -13.45 -7.89 6.84
N ILE A 193 -14.59 -7.61 6.20
CA ILE A 193 -14.94 -6.26 5.74
C ILE A 193 -14.88 -5.24 6.89
N ALA A 194 -15.32 -5.64 8.08
CA ALA A 194 -15.26 -4.79 9.28
C ALA A 194 -13.81 -4.47 9.68
N THR A 195 -12.92 -5.47 9.62
CA THR A 195 -11.49 -5.32 9.93
C THR A 195 -10.81 -4.39 8.92
N VAL A 196 -11.12 -4.54 7.63
CA VAL A 196 -10.62 -3.67 6.55
C VAL A 196 -11.13 -2.23 6.71
N ALA A 197 -12.41 -2.06 7.04
CA ALA A 197 -13.00 -0.74 7.30
C ALA A 197 -12.27 -0.02 8.46
N ALA A 198 -12.01 -0.74 9.55
CA ALA A 198 -11.30 -0.21 10.71
C ALA A 198 -9.85 0.13 10.38
N ALA A 199 -9.14 -0.76 9.66
CA ALA A 199 -7.73 -0.58 9.29
C ALA A 199 -7.51 0.62 8.35
N LEU A 200 -8.44 0.82 7.40
CA LEU A 200 -8.38 1.91 6.42
C LEU A 200 -9.05 3.22 6.89
N ASP A 201 -9.66 3.23 8.07
CA ASP A 201 -10.45 4.34 8.60
C ASP A 201 -11.53 4.85 7.62
N ILE A 202 -12.35 3.92 7.13
CA ILE A 202 -13.48 4.24 6.24
C ILE A 202 -14.74 3.48 6.63
N PRO A 203 -15.95 4.00 6.31
CA PRO A 203 -17.19 3.29 6.64
C PRO A 203 -17.29 1.91 5.98
N ILE A 204 -17.89 0.94 6.68
CA ILE A 204 -18.17 -0.41 6.14
C ILE A 204 -18.94 -0.34 4.82
N GLY A 205 -19.92 0.57 4.70
CA GLY A 205 -20.66 0.79 3.45
C GLY A 205 -19.77 1.27 2.30
N THR A 206 -18.73 2.06 2.60
CA THR A 206 -17.72 2.49 1.63
C THR A 206 -16.83 1.33 1.20
N VAL A 207 -16.43 0.44 2.12
CA VAL A 207 -15.69 -0.79 1.76
C VAL A 207 -16.53 -1.67 0.83
N LYS A 208 -17.77 -1.99 1.21
CA LYS A 208 -18.70 -2.81 0.40
C LYS A 208 -18.92 -2.24 -1.00
N SER A 209 -19.23 -0.95 -1.08
CA SER A 209 -19.49 -0.29 -2.37
C SER A 209 -18.24 -0.18 -3.25
N LYS A 210 -17.05 0.08 -2.67
CA LYS A 210 -15.79 0.09 -3.43
C LYS A 210 -15.37 -1.31 -3.87
N LEU A 211 -15.52 -2.32 -3.01
CA LEU A 211 -15.22 -3.71 -3.34
C LEU A 211 -16.09 -4.19 -4.50
N HIS A 212 -17.39 -3.93 -4.46
CA HIS A 212 -18.30 -4.24 -5.56
C HIS A 212 -17.86 -3.58 -6.87
N ARG A 213 -17.62 -2.26 -6.85
CA ARG A 213 -17.18 -1.51 -8.03
C ARG A 213 -15.83 -1.99 -8.56
N ALA A 214 -14.89 -2.33 -7.66
CA ALA A 214 -13.59 -2.86 -8.04
C ALA A 214 -13.72 -4.22 -8.74
N ARG A 215 -14.52 -5.13 -8.20
CA ARG A 215 -14.84 -6.43 -8.82
C ARG A 215 -15.47 -6.27 -10.19
N GLU A 216 -16.46 -5.39 -10.34
CA GLU A 216 -17.08 -5.14 -11.66
C GLU A 216 -16.09 -4.59 -12.68
N LYS A 217 -15.23 -3.66 -12.28
CA LYS A 217 -14.20 -3.09 -13.17
C LYS A 217 -13.19 -4.16 -13.61
N VAL A 218 -12.75 -5.00 -12.69
CA VAL A 218 -11.82 -6.11 -12.99
C VAL A 218 -12.50 -7.12 -13.92
N ARG A 219 -13.72 -7.57 -13.58
CA ARG A 219 -14.50 -8.50 -14.41
C ARG A 219 -14.65 -8.01 -15.85
N LYS A 220 -15.14 -6.77 -16.04
CA LYS A 220 -15.34 -6.18 -17.38
C LYS A 220 -14.06 -6.16 -18.22
N ARG A 221 -12.90 -6.02 -17.58
CA ARG A 221 -11.58 -5.99 -18.25
C ARG A 221 -11.02 -7.37 -18.53
N LEU A 222 -11.24 -8.33 -17.64
CA LEU A 222 -10.82 -9.71 -17.89
C LEU A 222 -11.67 -10.33 -19.01
N THR A 223 -12.99 -10.09 -19.02
CA THR A 223 -13.86 -10.56 -20.11
C THR A 223 -13.53 -9.91 -21.45
N SER A 224 -13.10 -8.63 -21.47
CA SER A 224 -12.69 -7.96 -22.72
C SER A 224 -11.36 -8.47 -23.29
N HIS A 225 -10.53 -9.12 -22.47
CA HIS A 225 -9.24 -9.71 -22.90
C HIS A 225 -9.34 -11.23 -23.17
N GLY A 226 -10.54 -11.81 -23.17
CA GLY A 226 -10.72 -13.25 -23.36
C GLY A 226 -10.19 -14.13 -22.21
N ALA A 227 -9.82 -13.52 -21.08
CA ALA A 227 -9.36 -14.24 -19.90
C ALA A 227 -10.56 -14.92 -19.19
N MET A 228 -10.42 -16.22 -18.95
CA MET A 228 -11.44 -17.20 -18.56
C MET A 228 -12.28 -16.87 -17.31
N PRO A 229 -13.48 -17.48 -17.17
CA PRO A 229 -14.45 -17.27 -16.09
C PRO A 229 -14.01 -17.73 -14.68
N ASP A 230 -12.93 -18.51 -14.54
CA ASP A 230 -12.54 -19.11 -13.25
C ASP A 230 -12.10 -18.06 -12.20
N LEU A 231 -11.32 -17.04 -12.61
CA LEU A 231 -11.01 -15.90 -11.73
C LEU A 231 -12.26 -15.12 -11.33
N THR A 232 -13.27 -15.04 -12.22
CA THR A 232 -14.51 -14.33 -11.89
C THR A 232 -15.34 -15.06 -10.85
N ALA A 233 -15.27 -16.40 -10.80
CA ALA A 233 -15.92 -17.22 -9.78
C ALA A 233 -15.28 -17.06 -8.39
N GLN A 234 -13.94 -16.96 -8.30
CA GLN A 234 -13.23 -16.60 -7.06
C GLN A 234 -13.59 -15.19 -6.57
N LEU A 235 -13.91 -14.26 -7.47
CA LEU A 235 -14.45 -12.95 -7.11
C LEU A 235 -15.90 -13.02 -6.59
N ASP A 236 -16.63 -14.11 -6.73
CA ASP A 236 -18.04 -14.19 -6.28
C ASP A 236 -18.20 -14.97 -4.97
N GLY A 237 -17.28 -15.88 -4.63
CA GLY A 237 -17.35 -16.76 -3.45
C GLY A 237 -17.12 -16.13 -2.07
N VAL A 238 -16.53 -14.92 -1.97
CA VAL A 238 -16.22 -14.28 -0.66
C VAL A 238 -17.43 -13.49 -0.11
N GLN A 239 -18.63 -14.05 -0.20
CA GLN A 239 -19.84 -13.52 0.42
C GLN A 239 -20.21 -14.36 1.63
N SER A 240 -19.57 -14.12 2.78
CA SER A 240 -20.11 -14.39 4.13
C SER A 240 -19.31 -13.62 5.15
#